data_AF-A0A2S5J1T5-F1
#
_entry.id   AF-A0A2S5J1T5-F1
#
_cell.length_a   1.000
_cell.length_b   1.000
_cell.length_c   1.000
_cell.angle_alpha   90.00
_cell.angle_beta   90.00
_cell.angle_gamma   90.00
#
_symmetry.space_group_name_H-M   'P 1'
#
loop_
_entity.id
_entity.type
_entity.pdbx_description
1 polymer ?
#
loop_
_entity_poly.entity_id
_entity_poly.type
_entity_poly.pdbx_seq_one_letter_code
_entity_poly.pdbx_strand_id
1 'polypeptide(L)'
;MSDVFWETQEDEEPEASELRYRRPWWVTLGALVDLILLLVVVPVGILSLIPFVFLIYVFFAQVLVWISPVLLVLNAAIFWWGFRRKQAATTALAALGIAFVTLAFVVVRLWQSPVVILGATLGQ
;
A
#
# COMPACT_ATOMS: atom_id res chain seq x y z
N MET A 1 42.29 21.31 -22.85
CA MET A 1 42.08 20.30 -21.80
C MET A 1 40.78 20.68 -21.11
N SER A 2 39.71 19.93 -21.40
CA SER A 2 38.36 20.21 -20.87
C SER A 2 38.19 19.45 -19.55
N ASP A 3 38.17 20.20 -18.45
CA ASP A 3 37.84 19.70 -17.11
C ASP A 3 36.33 19.47 -17.01
N VAL A 4 35.86 18.45 -17.70
CA VAL A 4 34.50 17.93 -17.57
C VAL A 4 34.61 16.42 -17.48
N PHE A 5 33.66 15.84 -16.76
CA PHE A 5 33.39 14.40 -16.62
C PHE A 5 33.97 13.78 -15.35
N TRP A 6 33.05 13.62 -14.38
CA TRP A 6 33.13 12.81 -13.17
C TRP A 6 33.81 13.47 -11.96
N GLU A 7 33.04 14.30 -11.25
CA GLU A 7 33.06 14.17 -9.79
C GLU A 7 32.71 12.71 -9.51
N THR A 8 33.71 11.97 -9.05
CA THR A 8 33.53 10.63 -8.55
C THR A 8 32.53 10.79 -7.40
N GLN A 9 31.35 10.16 -7.50
CA GLN A 9 30.43 10.03 -6.37
C GLN A 9 31.16 9.21 -5.30
N GLU A 10 32.08 9.85 -4.60
CA GLU A 10 32.72 9.33 -3.41
C GLU A 10 31.67 9.40 -2.30
N ASP A 11 31.37 8.22 -1.76
CA ASP A 11 30.62 7.96 -0.53
C ASP A 11 29.08 7.93 -0.61
N GLU A 12 28.50 7.25 -1.61
CA GLU A 12 27.31 6.45 -1.31
C GLU A 12 27.76 5.19 -0.56
N GLU A 13 27.74 5.24 0.78
CA GLU A 13 27.78 4.03 1.62
C GLU A 13 26.91 2.97 0.94
N PRO A 14 27.42 1.76 0.64
CA PRO A 14 26.62 0.76 -0.06
C PRO A 14 25.35 0.56 0.74
N GLU A 15 24.19 0.89 0.16
CA GLU A 15 22.89 0.73 0.79
C GLU A 15 22.88 -0.63 1.47
N ALA A 16 22.95 -0.63 2.80
CA ALA A 16 23.22 -1.84 3.55
C ALA A 16 22.10 -2.83 3.20
N SER A 17 22.43 -3.83 2.39
CA SER A 17 21.48 -4.75 1.76
C SER A 17 20.32 -5.05 2.70
N GLU A 18 19.09 -4.80 2.27
CA GLU A 18 17.87 -5.00 3.07
C GLU A 18 17.75 -6.43 3.65
N LEU A 19 18.56 -7.37 3.15
CA LEU A 19 18.71 -8.76 3.60
C LEU A 19 19.48 -8.93 4.91
N ARG A 20 20.19 -7.89 5.39
CA ARG A 20 21.00 -7.97 6.62
C ARG A 20 20.14 -8.10 7.89
N TYR A 21 18.89 -7.65 7.83
CA TYR A 21 17.99 -7.65 8.98
C TYR A 21 17.02 -8.83 8.94
N ARG A 22 16.95 -9.61 10.02
CA ARG A 22 15.93 -10.66 10.18
C ARG A 22 14.55 -10.01 10.25
N ARG A 23 13.77 -10.13 9.18
CA ARG A 23 12.40 -9.61 9.10
C ARG A 23 11.51 -10.43 10.05
N PRO A 24 10.74 -9.81 10.95
CA PRO A 24 9.76 -10.54 11.73
C PRO A 24 8.64 -11.05 10.81
N TRP A 25 8.07 -12.20 11.15
CA TRP A 25 7.11 -12.91 10.26
C TRP A 25 5.89 -12.05 9.89
N TRP A 26 5.43 -11.17 10.78
CA TRP A 26 4.27 -10.31 10.54
C TRP A 26 4.54 -9.23 9.48
N VAL A 27 5.79 -8.74 9.35
CA VAL A 27 6.18 -7.79 8.30
C VAL A 27 6.12 -8.48 6.94
N THR A 28 6.66 -9.70 6.86
CA THR A 28 6.63 -10.48 5.62
C THR A 28 5.20 -10.83 5.22
N LEU A 29 4.36 -11.23 6.18
CA LEU A 29 2.96 -11.53 5.93
C LEU A 29 2.19 -10.29 5.44
N GLY A 30 2.38 -9.14 6.09
CA GLY A 30 1.72 -7.90 5.67
C GLY A 30 2.20 -7.42 4.30
N ALA A 31 3.50 -7.45 4.04
CA ALA A 31 4.05 -7.15 2.72
C ALA A 31 3.50 -8.09 1.63
N LEU A 32 3.30 -9.38 1.95
CA LEU A 32 2.66 -10.32 1.03
C LEU A 32 1.20 -9.95 0.76
N VAL A 33 0.45 -9.56 1.79
CA VAL A 33 -0.93 -9.07 1.64
C VAL A 33 -0.96 -7.81 0.77
N ASP A 34 -0.10 -6.82 1.03
CA ASP A 34 -0.05 -5.58 0.25
C ASP A 34 0.36 -5.84 -1.20
N LEU A 35 1.24 -6.81 -1.45
CA LEU A 35 1.60 -7.24 -2.80
C LEU A 35 0.41 -7.88 -3.53
N ILE A 36 -0.35 -8.75 -2.85
CA ILE A 36 -1.58 -9.33 -3.41
C ILE A 36 -2.59 -8.22 -3.70
N LEU A 37 -2.75 -7.27 -2.77
CA LEU A 37 -3.62 -6.11 -2.96
C LEU A 37 -3.20 -5.29 -4.17
N LEU A 38 -1.92 -4.99 -4.33
CA LEU A 38 -1.39 -4.29 -5.51
C LEU A 38 -1.73 -5.04 -6.81
N LEU A 39 -1.49 -6.35 -6.84
CA LEU A 39 -1.75 -7.20 -8.00
C LEU A 39 -3.25 -7.35 -8.34
N VAL A 40 -4.14 -7.15 -7.39
CA VAL A 40 -5.59 -7.23 -7.61
C VAL A 40 -6.19 -5.86 -7.89
N VAL A 41 -5.90 -4.87 -7.02
CA VAL A 41 -6.50 -3.54 -7.07
C VAL A 41 -6.09 -2.78 -8.32
N VAL A 42 -4.83 -2.88 -8.76
CA VAL A 42 -4.38 -2.13 -9.94
C VAL A 42 -5.05 -2.62 -11.22
N PRO A 43 -5.04 -3.92 -11.57
CA PRO A 43 -5.74 -4.39 -12.77
C PRO A 43 -7.26 -4.14 -12.70
N VAL A 44 -7.89 -4.39 -11.55
CA VAL A 44 -9.33 -4.14 -11.39
C VAL A 44 -9.64 -2.65 -11.51
N GLY A 45 -8.80 -1.77 -10.97
CA GLY A 45 -8.92 -0.33 -11.10
C GLY A 45 -8.79 0.13 -12.55
N ILE A 46 -7.87 -0.43 -13.34
CA ILE A 46 -7.76 -0.14 -14.77
C ILE A 46 -9.03 -0.62 -15.52
N LEU A 47 -9.48 -1.84 -15.24
CA LEU A 47 -10.68 -2.39 -15.87
C LEU A 47 -11.95 -1.63 -15.48
N SER A 48 -11.96 -0.97 -14.31
CA SER A 48 -13.09 -0.17 -13.81
C SER A 48 -13.42 1.05 -14.67
N LEU A 49 -12.53 1.44 -15.60
CA LEU A 49 -12.85 2.40 -16.66
C LEU A 49 -14.01 1.93 -17.55
N ILE A 50 -14.26 0.61 -17.58
CA ILE A 50 -15.42 0.00 -18.22
C ILE A 50 -16.58 0.00 -17.21
N PRO A 51 -17.74 0.61 -17.51
CA PRO A 51 -18.84 0.77 -16.56
C PRO A 51 -19.32 -0.54 -15.92
N PHE A 52 -19.33 -1.63 -16.66
CA PHE A 52 -19.76 -2.94 -16.13
C PHE A 52 -18.80 -3.45 -15.03
N VAL A 53 -17.49 -3.28 -15.22
CA VAL A 53 -16.48 -3.74 -14.26
C VAL A 53 -16.38 -2.79 -13.07
N PHE A 54 -16.80 -1.53 -13.22
CA PHE A 54 -16.84 -0.57 -12.12
C PHE A 54 -17.64 -1.06 -10.91
N LEU A 55 -18.76 -1.77 -11.11
CA LEU A 55 -19.54 -2.34 -10.02
C LEU A 55 -18.76 -3.41 -9.22
N ILE A 56 -17.94 -4.22 -9.91
CA ILE A 56 -17.05 -5.20 -9.28
C ILE A 56 -16.00 -4.48 -8.44
N TYR A 57 -15.44 -3.38 -8.97
CA TYR A 57 -14.49 -2.55 -8.25
C TYR A 57 -15.10 -1.91 -6.99
N VAL A 58 -16.33 -1.41 -7.06
CA VAL A 58 -17.07 -0.88 -5.89
C VAL A 58 -17.24 -1.96 -4.82
N PHE A 59 -17.58 -3.19 -5.20
CA PHE A 59 -17.65 -4.31 -4.27
C PHE A 59 -16.29 -4.59 -3.60
N PHE A 60 -15.20 -4.63 -4.37
CA PHE A 60 -13.85 -4.75 -3.80
C PHE A 60 -13.51 -3.61 -2.84
N ALA A 61 -13.88 -2.38 -3.19
CA ALA A 61 -13.67 -1.21 -2.34
C ALA A 61 -14.46 -1.33 -1.01
N GLN A 62 -15.70 -1.84 -1.03
CA GLN A 62 -16.46 -2.13 0.19
C GLN A 62 -15.75 -3.15 1.07
N VAL A 63 -15.24 -4.24 0.49
CA VAL A 63 -14.50 -5.26 1.24
C VAL A 63 -13.24 -4.67 1.86
N LEU A 64 -12.50 -3.83 1.13
CA LEU A 64 -11.31 -3.14 1.65
C LEU A 64 -11.64 -2.18 2.79
N VAL A 65 -12.72 -1.41 2.67
CA VAL A 65 -13.20 -0.52 3.74
C VAL A 65 -13.62 -1.34 4.96
N TRP A 66 -14.25 -2.50 4.75
CA TRP A 66 -14.65 -3.39 5.84
C TRP A 66 -13.48 -3.88 6.69
N ILE A 67 -12.38 -4.29 6.05
CA ILE A 67 -11.14 -4.72 6.74
C ILE A 67 -10.15 -3.58 7.03
N SER A 68 -10.50 -2.34 6.67
CA SER A 68 -9.57 -1.20 6.71
C SER A 68 -8.88 -0.96 8.06
N PRO A 69 -9.51 -1.14 9.24
CA PRO A 69 -8.81 -0.87 10.51
C PRO A 69 -7.63 -1.83 10.71
N VAL A 70 -7.79 -3.08 10.30
CA VAL A 70 -6.73 -4.09 10.38
C VAL A 70 -5.61 -3.74 9.41
N LEU A 71 -5.95 -3.41 8.16
CA LEU A 71 -4.98 -3.02 7.14
C LEU A 71 -4.21 -1.76 7.54
N LEU A 72 -4.87 -0.75 8.09
CA LEU A 72 -4.24 0.50 8.54
C LEU A 72 -3.29 0.28 9.71
N VAL A 73 -3.70 -0.50 10.73
CA VAL A 73 -2.83 -0.81 11.87
C VAL A 73 -1.60 -1.59 11.41
N LEU A 74 -1.79 -2.59 10.54
CA LEU A 74 -0.71 -3.38 10.00
C LEU A 74 0.26 -2.53 9.17
N ASN A 75 -0.26 -1.75 8.21
CA ASN A 75 0.55 -0.91 7.35
C ASN A 75 1.27 0.21 8.13
N ALA A 76 0.62 0.83 9.11
CA ALA A 76 1.28 1.82 9.98
C ALA A 76 2.42 1.18 10.79
N ALA A 77 2.23 -0.03 11.30
CA ALA A 77 3.27 -0.77 12.00
C ALA A 77 4.45 -1.15 11.09
N ILE A 78 4.17 -1.61 9.86
CA ILE A 78 5.21 -1.93 8.86
C ILE A 78 5.95 -0.68 8.43
N PHE A 79 5.24 0.41 8.15
CA PHE A 79 5.82 1.69 7.77
C PHE A 79 6.75 2.21 8.85
N TRP A 80 6.31 2.23 10.12
CA TRP A 80 7.15 2.65 11.25
C TRP A 80 8.40 1.78 11.41
N TRP A 81 8.22 0.47 11.27
CA TRP A 81 9.30 -0.51 11.39
C TRP A 81 10.33 -0.39 10.25
N GLY A 82 9.85 -0.25 9.01
CA GLY A 82 10.65 -0.13 7.80
C GLY A 82 11.40 1.21 7.74
N PHE A 83 10.73 2.29 8.13
CA PHE A 83 11.31 3.63 8.22
C PHE A 83 12.48 3.67 9.21
N ARG A 84 12.31 3.10 10.41
CA ARG A 84 13.40 3.02 11.41
C ARG A 84 14.61 2.18 10.94
N ARG A 85 14.43 1.32 9.94
CA ARG A 85 15.46 0.38 9.46
C ARG A 85 15.94 0.71 8.04
N LYS A 86 15.55 1.85 7.49
CA LYS A 86 15.90 2.31 6.14
C LYS A 86 15.56 1.27 5.03
N GLN A 87 14.49 0.49 5.21
CA GLN A 87 14.02 -0.46 4.18
C GLN A 87 13.05 0.24 3.24
N ALA A 88 13.58 0.86 2.20
CA ALA A 88 12.82 1.70 1.27
C ALA A 88 11.68 0.93 0.59
N ALA A 89 11.92 -0.30 0.14
CA ALA A 89 10.92 -1.08 -0.57
C ALA A 89 9.72 -1.45 0.31
N THR A 90 9.98 -1.94 1.52
CA THR A 90 8.90 -2.29 2.48
C THR A 90 8.12 -1.08 2.96
N THR A 91 8.80 0.06 3.12
CA THR A 91 8.15 1.32 3.53
C THR A 91 7.25 1.85 2.42
N ALA A 92 7.70 1.81 1.16
CA ALA A 92 6.91 2.21 0.01
C ALA A 92 5.68 1.31 -0.17
N LEU A 93 5.83 0.00 -0.03
CA LEU A 93 4.72 -0.95 -0.12
C LEU A 93 3.67 -0.69 0.97
N ALA A 94 4.11 -0.40 2.20
CA ALA A 94 3.19 -0.09 3.30
C ALA A 94 2.45 1.26 3.09
N ALA A 95 3.15 2.27 2.58
CA ALA A 95 2.51 3.55 2.23
C ALA A 95 1.45 3.36 1.13
N LEU A 96 1.75 2.49 0.17
CA LEU A 96 0.86 2.14 -0.93
C LEU A 96 -0.37 1.35 -0.43
N GLY A 97 -0.23 0.47 0.57
CA GLY A 97 -1.36 -0.17 1.26
C GLY A 97 -2.31 0.85 1.92
N ILE A 98 -1.77 1.87 2.59
CA ILE A 98 -2.57 2.97 3.16
C ILE A 98 -3.29 3.76 2.05
N ALA A 99 -2.60 4.03 0.94
CA ALA A 99 -3.19 4.72 -0.20
C ALA A 99 -4.36 3.94 -0.80
N PHE A 100 -4.28 2.61 -0.90
CA PHE A 100 -5.38 1.77 -1.36
C PHE A 100 -6.60 1.81 -0.44
N VAL A 101 -6.40 1.75 0.87
CA VAL A 101 -7.50 1.89 1.84
C VAL A 101 -8.18 3.25 1.68
N THR A 102 -7.38 4.31 1.50
CA THR A 102 -7.89 5.67 1.29
C THR A 102 -8.70 5.77 -0.01
N LEU A 103 -8.18 5.23 -1.11
CA LEU A 103 -8.86 5.19 -2.39
C LEU A 103 -10.18 4.42 -2.29
N ALA A 104 -10.19 3.25 -1.65
CA ALA A 104 -11.39 2.46 -1.42
C ALA A 104 -12.46 3.25 -0.65
N PHE A 105 -12.06 4.00 0.38
CA PHE A 105 -12.96 4.87 1.14
C PHE A 105 -13.58 5.96 0.26
N VAL A 106 -12.77 6.62 -0.58
CA VAL A 106 -13.25 7.64 -1.53
C VAL A 106 -14.25 7.04 -2.51
N VAL A 107 -13.97 5.87 -3.07
CA VAL A 107 -14.85 5.18 -4.03
C VAL A 107 -16.20 4.83 -3.41
N VAL A 108 -16.20 4.21 -2.23
CA VAL A 108 -17.43 3.86 -1.50
C VAL A 108 -18.27 5.11 -1.19
N ARG A 109 -17.62 6.21 -0.79
CA ARG A 109 -18.28 7.49 -0.52
C ARG A 109 -18.86 8.15 -1.77
N LEU A 110 -18.12 8.17 -2.88
CA LEU A 110 -18.59 8.73 -4.15
C LEU A 110 -19.78 7.94 -4.71
N TRP A 111 -19.79 6.61 -4.49
CA TRP A 111 -20.91 5.75 -4.85
C TRP A 111 -22.09 5.83 -3.87
N GLN A 112 -21.99 6.66 -2.82
CA GLN A 112 -23.00 6.79 -1.76
C GLN A 112 -23.38 5.43 -1.13
N SER A 113 -22.42 4.51 -1.10
CA SER A 113 -22.61 3.19 -0.53
C SER A 113 -22.48 3.23 0.99
N PRO A 114 -23.22 2.39 1.74
CA PRO A 114 -23.05 2.29 3.18
C PRO A 114 -21.60 1.98 3.54
N VAL A 115 -21.00 2.83 4.36
CA VAL A 115 -19.63 2.64 4.86
C VAL A 115 -19.70 1.65 6.01
N VAL A 116 -19.39 0.39 5.75
CA VAL A 116 -19.36 -0.65 6.79
C VAL A 116 -17.91 -0.94 7.16
N ILE A 117 -17.56 -0.74 8.43
CA ILE A 117 -16.22 -1.00 8.97
C ILE A 117 -16.33 -2.08 10.04
N LEU A 118 -15.68 -3.23 9.85
CA LEU A 118 -15.72 -4.38 10.76
C LEU A 118 -17.15 -4.81 11.18
N GLY A 119 -18.14 -4.60 10.31
CA GLY A 119 -19.56 -4.93 10.56
C GLY A 119 -20.37 -3.82 11.22
N ALA A 120 -19.74 -2.70 11.61
CA ALA A 120 -20.44 -1.50 12.05
C ALA A 120 -20.70 -0.57 10.86
N THR A 121 -21.96 -0.23 10.61
CA THR A 121 -22.33 0.75 9.60
C THR A 121 -22.08 2.16 10.15
N LEU A 122 -21.18 2.91 9.53
CA LEU A 122 -20.91 4.30 9.84
C LEU A 122 -21.79 5.20 8.99
N GLY A 123 -22.91 5.63 9.56
CA GLY A 123 -23.78 6.66 9.02
C GLY A 123 -24.86 6.15 8.08
N GLN A 124 -26.09 6.58 8.38
CA GLN A 124 -27.12 6.90 7.39
C GLN A 124 -26.82 8.29 6.80
#